data_AF-A0A9E1ZQL6-F1
#
_entry.id   AF-A0A9E1ZQL6-F1
#
_cell.length_a   1.000
_cell.length_b   1.000
_cell.length_c   1.000
_cell.angle_alpha   90.00
_cell.angle_beta   90.00
_cell.angle_gamma   90.00
#
_symmetry.space_group_name_H-M   'P 1'
#
loop_
_entity.id
_entity.type
_entity.pdbx_description
1 polymer ?
#
loop_
_entity_poly.entity_id
_entity_poly.type
_entity_poly.pdbx_seq_one_letter_code
_entity_poly.pdbx_strand_id
1 'polypeptide(L)'
;MESVGFSWLTISLFLISRKDIKFAGKIVQALAENDLDTWVDWESIPKGEDWWLQIQRGIEEADAFLFLISPDSIKSNVCGDELDHAIANGKRILPIILREPENEPVPETLSKLNWIFCREGQDDFDKVIEETRKTIHTDFERLNFHTELQVKALKWQRNGHEKSLLLRGKELENAESMLGLKSGLKPHPVNLQREYLMRSRQALERQRKQITVSLGLGLIFVGVLAVFAWNQRNSAIAETNAKATALINEEFAVSTAKAETNIRATAQAEAEERTRQAQSGQLATIALSKLEREFDLASLLSIESMYMYDNFLSRGSLFTITHHNLNLLRYIDKHTDNINSVVFSPDGEMLVSGSDDGSIRLWDVATAQQIGEPLKGHTVGVNSVIFSPNGKVLASGSRSIRLWDVATAQQIGDPLTGHTNYIESVVFSPDGEMLASGSYDESIRLWDVATAQQIGEPLTGHTSSVNSVVFSPDGEMLVSGSDDGSIRLWDVATEQQFGEPLMGHTSSVLSVAFSPDGETLASGGGYDQTIRLWDVDTGQQIGEPLMGHTSSVKSVAFSPDGEMLASGSGDRTIQLHNMDIKSWMNIACERAIRNFRKGEWKAFFPGECYRSTCSQWPAEYEDERPVCQAQ
;
A
#
# COMPACT_ATOMS: atom_id res chain seq x y z
N MET A 1 20.75 -27.34 3.58
CA MET A 1 19.69 -27.21 2.57
C MET A 1 20.17 -26.16 1.59
N GLU A 2 21.02 -26.57 0.65
CA GLU A 2 21.22 -25.82 -0.59
C GLU A 2 20.30 -26.50 -1.59
N SER A 3 19.26 -25.77 -1.98
CA SER A 3 18.33 -26.15 -3.02
C SER A 3 19.05 -26.13 -4.36
N VAL A 4 19.50 -27.28 -4.83
CA VAL A 4 19.78 -27.47 -6.25
C VAL A 4 18.43 -27.47 -6.94
N GLY A 5 18.06 -26.35 -7.54
CA GLY A 5 16.86 -26.24 -8.36
C GLY A 5 16.92 -27.29 -9.47
N PHE A 6 15.89 -28.11 -9.58
CA PHE A 6 15.68 -28.96 -10.74
C PHE A 6 15.49 -28.05 -11.95
N SER A 7 16.54 -27.99 -12.76
CA SER A 7 16.53 -27.47 -14.13
C SER A 7 15.45 -28.18 -14.94
N TRP A 8 14.85 -27.42 -15.85
CA TRP A 8 13.99 -27.81 -16.97
C TRP A 8 14.17 -29.26 -17.45
N LEU A 9 13.07 -29.94 -17.82
CA LEU A 9 13.06 -31.31 -18.38
C LEU A 9 13.76 -31.36 -19.75
N THR A 10 15.09 -31.21 -19.76
CA THR A 10 15.95 -31.36 -20.93
C THR A 10 16.36 -32.82 -21.06
N ILE A 11 16.05 -33.43 -22.21
CA ILE A 11 16.51 -34.77 -22.55
C ILE A 11 17.99 -34.71 -22.83
N SER A 12 18.76 -35.59 -22.18
CA SER A 12 20.21 -35.71 -22.41
C SER A 12 20.50 -36.81 -23.43
N LEU A 13 21.19 -36.48 -24.52
CA LEU A 13 21.53 -37.40 -25.61
C LEU A 13 23.03 -37.65 -25.65
N PHE A 14 23.47 -38.89 -25.88
CA PHE A 14 24.87 -39.19 -26.15
C PHE A 14 25.05 -39.49 -27.64
N LEU A 15 25.88 -38.71 -28.35
CA LEU A 15 26.09 -38.88 -29.78
C LEU A 15 27.53 -39.31 -30.09
N ILE A 16 27.65 -40.28 -31.01
CA ILE A 16 28.94 -40.85 -31.39
C ILE A 16 29.20 -40.85 -32.91
N SER A 17 30.25 -40.13 -33.33
CA SER A 17 31.13 -40.46 -34.48
C SER A 17 32.19 -39.36 -34.66
N ARG A 18 33.37 -39.57 -34.05
CA ARG A 18 34.45 -38.57 -34.07
C ARG A 18 35.07 -38.37 -35.45
N LYS A 19 35.01 -39.38 -36.33
CA LYS A 19 35.48 -39.26 -37.72
C LYS A 19 34.47 -38.52 -38.61
N ASP A 20 33.20 -38.46 -38.20
CA ASP A 20 32.15 -37.69 -38.88
C ASP A 20 31.86 -36.36 -38.15
N ILE A 21 32.82 -35.80 -37.38
CA ILE A 21 32.64 -34.65 -36.47
C ILE A 21 31.98 -33.43 -37.12
N LYS A 22 32.27 -33.15 -38.39
CA LYS A 22 31.66 -32.01 -39.11
C LYS A 22 30.16 -32.19 -39.32
N PHE A 23 29.72 -33.42 -39.59
CA PHE A 23 28.30 -33.73 -39.80
C PHE A 23 27.59 -33.96 -38.46
N ALA A 24 28.26 -34.64 -37.53
CA ALA A 24 27.81 -34.78 -36.15
C ALA A 24 27.55 -33.41 -35.49
N GLY A 25 28.42 -32.42 -35.70
CA GLY A 25 28.23 -31.06 -35.22
C GLY A 25 26.97 -30.37 -35.77
N LYS A 26 26.59 -30.62 -37.03
CA LYS A 26 25.32 -30.11 -37.59
C LYS A 26 24.11 -30.72 -36.87
N ILE A 27 24.16 -32.02 -36.56
CA ILE A 27 23.11 -32.71 -35.80
C ILE A 27 23.03 -32.15 -34.38
N VAL A 28 24.16 -32.01 -33.69
CA VAL A 28 24.22 -31.45 -32.32
C VAL A 28 23.63 -30.03 -32.28
N GLN A 29 24.00 -29.17 -33.22
CA GLN A 29 23.45 -27.81 -33.30
C GLN A 29 21.93 -27.82 -33.54
N ALA A 30 21.46 -28.63 -34.49
CA ALA A 30 20.04 -28.72 -34.81
C ALA A 30 19.20 -29.30 -33.65
N LEU A 31 19.76 -30.24 -32.87
CA LEU A 31 19.11 -30.76 -31.67
C LEU A 31 19.08 -29.71 -30.54
N ALA A 32 20.14 -28.92 -30.36
CA ALA A 32 20.19 -27.83 -29.38
C ALA A 32 19.18 -26.71 -29.69
N GLU A 33 18.98 -26.38 -30.98
CA GLU A 33 17.94 -25.43 -31.42
C GLU A 33 16.50 -25.94 -31.15
N ASN A 34 16.35 -27.23 -30.82
CA ASN A 34 15.08 -27.90 -30.51
C ASN A 34 14.97 -28.33 -29.03
N ASP A 35 15.70 -27.66 -28.13
CA ASP A 35 15.70 -27.89 -26.67
C ASP A 35 16.14 -29.30 -26.23
N LEU A 36 16.98 -29.98 -27.04
CA LEU A 36 17.57 -31.29 -26.70
C LEU A 36 19.06 -31.14 -26.38
N ASP A 37 19.44 -31.44 -25.13
CA ASP A 37 20.83 -31.35 -24.69
C ASP A 37 21.62 -32.57 -25.16
N THR A 38 22.78 -32.35 -25.78
CA THR A 38 23.57 -33.44 -26.42
C THR A 38 25.00 -33.45 -25.92
N TRP A 39 25.37 -34.53 -25.24
CA TRP A 39 26.72 -34.84 -24.80
C TRP A 39 27.54 -35.44 -25.95
N VAL A 40 28.75 -34.89 -26.15
CA VAL A 40 29.74 -35.37 -27.14
C VAL A 40 31.16 -35.33 -26.57
N ASP A 41 31.99 -36.31 -26.95
CA ASP A 41 33.31 -36.56 -26.34
C ASP A 41 34.35 -35.46 -26.66
N TRP A 42 34.17 -34.68 -27.72
CA TRP A 42 35.09 -33.60 -28.12
C TRP A 42 34.84 -32.25 -27.44
N GLU A 43 33.69 -32.06 -26.78
CA GLU A 43 33.35 -30.82 -26.05
C GLU A 43 33.15 -31.05 -24.55
N SER A 44 32.68 -32.23 -24.15
CA SER A 44 32.12 -32.45 -22.81
C SER A 44 33.12 -33.05 -21.80
N ILE A 45 34.36 -33.37 -22.21
CA ILE A 45 35.38 -34.01 -21.35
C ILE A 45 36.41 -32.97 -20.85
N PRO A 46 36.51 -32.73 -19.52
CA PRO A 46 37.50 -31.82 -18.95
C PRO A 46 38.95 -32.31 -19.13
N LYS A 47 39.91 -31.37 -19.25
CA LYS A 47 41.33 -31.70 -19.39
C LYS A 47 41.88 -32.34 -18.11
N GLY A 48 42.48 -33.53 -18.24
CA GLY A 48 43.15 -34.23 -17.14
C GLY A 48 42.33 -35.34 -16.47
N GLU A 49 41.09 -35.55 -16.91
CA GLU A 49 40.22 -36.65 -16.48
C GLU A 49 40.49 -37.92 -17.30
N ASP A 50 40.10 -39.09 -16.75
CA ASP A 50 40.15 -40.35 -17.49
C ASP A 50 39.10 -40.33 -18.61
N TRP A 51 39.60 -40.25 -19.85
CA TRP A 51 38.77 -40.09 -21.04
C TRP A 51 37.71 -41.18 -21.20
N TRP A 52 38.05 -42.44 -20.92
CA TRP A 52 37.10 -43.55 -21.05
C TRP A 52 36.07 -43.55 -19.93
N LEU A 53 36.48 -43.21 -18.71
CA LEU A 53 35.57 -43.10 -17.58
C LEU A 53 34.53 -41.99 -17.79
N GLN A 54 34.91 -40.87 -18.41
CA GLN A 54 34.00 -39.77 -18.70
C GLN A 54 32.99 -40.14 -19.80
N ILE A 55 33.42 -40.87 -20.82
CA ILE A 55 32.52 -41.47 -21.82
C ILE A 55 31.51 -42.40 -21.16
N GLN A 56 31.97 -43.31 -20.30
CA GLN A 56 31.09 -44.23 -19.59
C GLN A 56 30.05 -43.49 -18.73
N ARG A 57 30.45 -42.41 -18.05
CA ARG A 57 29.54 -41.56 -17.28
C ARG A 57 28.55 -40.81 -18.16
N GLY A 58 29.01 -40.23 -19.27
CA GLY A 58 28.14 -39.55 -20.24
C GLY A 58 27.06 -40.47 -20.77
N ILE A 59 27.40 -41.72 -21.12
CA ILE A 59 26.44 -42.74 -21.55
C ILE A 59 25.47 -43.11 -20.43
N GLU A 60 25.96 -43.26 -19.20
CA GLU A 60 25.16 -43.63 -18.03
C GLU A 60 24.15 -42.55 -17.62
N GLU A 61 24.49 -41.27 -17.82
CA GLU A 61 23.66 -40.11 -17.48
C GLU A 61 22.71 -39.70 -18.61
N ALA A 62 22.99 -40.07 -19.87
CA ALA A 62 22.13 -39.79 -21.01
C ALA A 62 20.85 -40.65 -21.04
N ASP A 63 19.75 -40.09 -21.52
CA ASP A 63 18.46 -40.78 -21.68
C ASP A 63 18.42 -41.68 -22.91
N ALA A 64 19.04 -41.23 -24.01
CA ALA A 64 19.13 -41.99 -25.26
C ALA A 64 20.52 -41.88 -25.88
N PHE A 65 20.86 -42.86 -26.70
CA PHE A 65 22.16 -43.02 -27.33
C PHE A 65 22.01 -42.99 -28.86
N LEU A 66 22.52 -41.95 -29.50
CA LEU A 66 22.47 -41.73 -30.94
C LEU A 66 23.72 -42.32 -31.58
N PHE A 67 23.54 -43.39 -32.37
CA PHE A 67 24.63 -44.04 -33.08
C PHE A 67 24.62 -43.64 -34.55
N LEU A 68 25.64 -42.89 -34.98
CA LEU A 68 25.78 -42.48 -36.38
C LEU A 68 26.40 -43.64 -37.18
N ILE A 69 25.64 -44.24 -38.09
CA ILE A 69 26.06 -45.34 -38.95
C ILE A 69 26.81 -44.78 -40.16
N SER A 70 28.11 -45.09 -40.22
CA SER A 70 29.01 -44.86 -41.35
C SER A 70 30.04 -46.01 -41.40
N PRO A 71 30.73 -46.21 -42.54
CA PRO A 71 31.81 -47.20 -42.62
C PRO A 71 32.93 -46.95 -41.58
N ASP A 72 33.11 -45.71 -41.15
CA ASP A 72 34.11 -45.32 -40.16
C ASP A 72 33.69 -45.65 -38.72
N SER A 73 32.40 -45.51 -38.39
CA SER A 73 31.89 -45.81 -37.05
C SER A 73 31.70 -47.32 -36.83
N ILE A 74 31.33 -48.09 -37.86
CA ILE A 74 31.19 -49.55 -37.77
C ILE A 74 32.54 -50.26 -37.56
N LYS A 75 33.62 -49.77 -38.18
CA LYS A 75 34.99 -50.31 -37.99
C LYS A 75 35.64 -49.93 -36.67
N SER A 76 35.09 -48.96 -35.94
CA SER A 76 35.73 -48.39 -34.77
C SER A 76 35.46 -49.26 -33.55
N ASN A 77 36.52 -49.87 -32.99
CA ASN A 77 36.44 -50.63 -31.73
C ASN A 77 35.88 -49.76 -30.60
N VAL A 78 36.27 -48.50 -30.54
CA VAL A 78 35.80 -47.53 -29.55
C VAL A 78 34.28 -47.33 -29.70
N CYS A 79 33.78 -47.17 -30.92
CA CYS A 79 32.34 -47.03 -31.15
C CYS A 79 31.57 -48.30 -30.81
N GLY A 80 32.18 -49.46 -31.01
CA GLY A 80 31.66 -50.74 -30.55
C GLY A 80 31.57 -50.81 -29.03
N ASP A 81 32.63 -50.46 -28.31
CA ASP A 81 32.68 -50.47 -26.85
C ASP A 81 31.67 -49.49 -26.23
N GLU A 82 31.47 -48.32 -26.85
CA GLU A 82 30.47 -47.32 -26.43
C GLU A 82 29.04 -47.83 -26.65
N LEU A 83 28.78 -48.48 -27.79
CA LEU A 83 27.50 -49.10 -28.08
C LEU A 83 27.20 -50.25 -27.11
N ASP A 84 28.18 -51.10 -26.82
CA ASP A 84 28.05 -52.20 -25.86
C ASP A 84 27.80 -51.70 -24.44
N HIS A 85 28.47 -50.61 -24.03
CA HIS A 85 28.23 -49.97 -22.74
C HIS A 85 26.83 -49.35 -22.65
N ALA A 86 26.34 -48.73 -23.73
CA ALA A 86 24.99 -48.20 -23.80
C ALA A 86 23.92 -49.31 -23.72
N ILE A 87 24.15 -50.44 -24.39
CA ILE A 87 23.27 -51.62 -24.32
C ILE A 87 23.28 -52.21 -22.91
N ALA A 88 24.45 -52.35 -22.30
CA ALA A 88 24.60 -52.89 -20.94
C ALA A 88 23.85 -52.04 -19.90
N ASN A 89 23.71 -50.73 -20.15
CA ASN A 89 22.96 -49.80 -19.31
C ASN A 89 21.50 -49.61 -19.73
N GLY A 90 21.00 -50.42 -20.67
CA GLY A 90 19.59 -50.42 -21.09
C GLY A 90 19.17 -49.12 -21.79
N LYS A 91 20.11 -48.41 -22.44
CA LYS A 91 19.83 -47.15 -23.12
C LYS A 91 18.99 -47.36 -24.36
N ARG A 92 18.17 -46.37 -24.70
CA ARG A 92 17.43 -46.36 -25.97
C ARG A 92 18.41 -46.01 -27.10
N ILE A 93 18.65 -46.95 -28.00
CA ILE A 93 19.57 -46.78 -29.13
C ILE A 93 18.81 -46.23 -30.34
N LEU A 94 19.33 -45.15 -30.94
CA LEU A 94 18.79 -44.48 -32.12
C LEU A 94 19.83 -44.52 -33.25
N PRO A 95 19.72 -45.46 -34.20
CA PRO A 95 20.64 -45.52 -35.34
C PRO A 95 20.27 -44.47 -36.39
N ILE A 96 21.22 -43.59 -36.72
CA ILE A 96 21.09 -42.59 -37.77
C ILE A 96 22.10 -42.90 -38.88
N ILE A 97 21.62 -43.16 -40.09
CA ILE A 97 22.47 -43.54 -41.23
C ILE A 97 22.96 -42.31 -41.95
N LEU A 98 24.26 -42.08 -41.90
CA LEU A 98 24.93 -41.05 -42.68
C LEU A 98 25.36 -41.58 -44.04
N ARG A 99 25.92 -42.79 -44.05
CA ARG A 99 26.45 -43.47 -45.24
C ARG A 99 26.17 -44.97 -45.11
N GLU A 100 25.60 -45.58 -46.14
CA GLU A 100 25.27 -47.00 -46.13
C GLU A 100 26.55 -47.86 -46.06
N PRO A 101 26.61 -48.88 -45.20
CA PRO A 101 27.75 -49.77 -45.12
C PRO A 101 27.68 -50.80 -46.25
N GLU A 102 28.29 -50.48 -47.40
CA GLU A 102 28.16 -51.28 -48.62
C GLU A 102 28.61 -52.75 -48.49
N ASN A 103 29.57 -53.08 -47.62
CA ASN A 103 30.13 -54.44 -47.47
C ASN A 103 30.49 -54.83 -46.01
N GLU A 104 30.05 -54.07 -45.02
CA GLU A 104 30.41 -54.31 -43.61
C GLU A 104 29.23 -54.82 -42.78
N PRO A 105 29.42 -55.84 -41.93
CA PRO A 105 28.34 -56.35 -41.10
C PRO A 105 27.98 -55.32 -40.03
N VAL A 106 26.78 -54.75 -40.15
CA VAL A 106 26.20 -53.91 -39.09
C VAL A 106 25.95 -54.78 -37.86
N PRO A 107 26.32 -54.32 -36.64
CA PRO A 107 26.03 -55.03 -35.40
C PRO A 107 24.57 -55.48 -35.31
N GLU A 108 24.34 -56.72 -34.88
CA GLU A 108 23.00 -57.33 -34.84
C GLU A 108 22.00 -56.52 -34.00
N THR A 109 22.49 -55.80 -32.99
CA THR A 109 21.67 -54.92 -32.16
C THR A 109 21.13 -53.72 -32.95
N LEU A 110 21.93 -53.15 -33.87
CA LEU A 110 21.50 -52.02 -34.69
C LEU A 110 20.60 -52.46 -35.83
N SER A 111 20.82 -53.64 -36.43
CA SER A 111 20.01 -54.15 -37.55
C SER A 111 18.57 -54.50 -37.17
N LYS A 112 18.30 -54.71 -35.88
CA LYS A 112 16.95 -54.99 -35.34
C LYS A 112 16.15 -53.74 -34.99
N LEU A 113 16.71 -52.55 -35.15
CA LEU A 113 16.11 -51.27 -34.79
C LEU A 113 15.61 -50.52 -36.04
N ASN A 114 14.66 -49.61 -35.85
CA ASN A 114 14.23 -48.71 -36.92
C ASN A 114 15.35 -47.71 -37.22
N TRP A 115 15.76 -47.64 -38.48
CA TRP A 115 16.83 -46.77 -38.93
C TRP A 115 16.30 -45.40 -39.37
N ILE A 116 16.94 -44.34 -38.90
CA ILE A 116 16.66 -42.96 -39.32
C ILE A 116 17.67 -42.60 -40.40
N PHE A 117 17.22 -42.22 -41.60
CA PHE A 117 18.10 -41.97 -42.75
C PHE A 117 18.45 -40.48 -42.84
N CYS A 118 19.74 -40.15 -42.79
CA CYS A 118 20.26 -38.78 -42.87
C CYS A 118 21.43 -38.70 -43.86
N ARG A 119 21.20 -39.14 -45.11
CA ARG A 119 22.23 -39.12 -46.16
C ARG A 119 22.33 -37.72 -46.76
N GLU A 120 23.55 -37.17 -46.76
CA GLU A 120 23.82 -35.80 -47.18
C GLU A 120 23.38 -35.56 -48.64
N GLY A 121 22.47 -34.60 -48.83
CA GLY A 121 21.92 -34.24 -50.15
C GLY A 121 20.84 -35.17 -50.71
N GLN A 122 20.40 -36.18 -49.94
CA GLN A 122 19.36 -37.13 -50.36
C GLN A 122 18.14 -37.12 -49.44
N ASP A 123 18.34 -37.07 -48.13
CA ASP A 123 17.26 -37.06 -47.14
C ASP A 123 17.04 -35.64 -46.59
N ASP A 124 15.79 -35.33 -46.22
CA ASP A 124 15.40 -34.03 -45.66
C ASP A 124 15.87 -33.91 -44.21
N PHE A 125 16.85 -33.03 -43.97
CA PHE A 125 17.52 -32.86 -42.68
C PHE A 125 16.56 -32.42 -41.57
N ASP A 126 15.65 -31.49 -41.84
CA ASP A 126 14.71 -30.99 -40.82
C ASP A 126 13.71 -32.08 -40.42
N LYS A 127 13.28 -32.88 -41.40
CA LYS A 127 12.41 -34.04 -41.15
C LYS A 127 13.10 -35.12 -40.30
N VAL A 128 14.40 -35.32 -40.49
CA VAL A 128 15.21 -36.24 -39.68
C VAL A 128 15.28 -35.80 -38.22
N ILE A 129 15.47 -34.50 -37.98
CA ILE A 129 15.51 -33.95 -36.62
C ILE A 129 14.14 -34.11 -35.95
N GLU A 130 13.03 -33.85 -36.65
CA GLU A 130 11.68 -34.03 -36.12
C GLU A 130 11.35 -35.51 -35.85
N GLU A 131 11.76 -36.44 -36.72
CA GLU A 131 11.59 -37.88 -36.51
C GLU A 131 12.41 -38.39 -35.31
N THR A 132 13.64 -37.87 -35.15
CA THR A 132 14.50 -38.14 -34.00
C THR A 132 13.84 -37.64 -32.72
N ARG A 133 13.35 -36.40 -32.71
CA ARG A 133 12.62 -35.80 -31.60
C ARG A 133 11.39 -36.60 -31.20
N LYS A 134 10.56 -37.00 -32.17
CA LYS A 134 9.35 -37.80 -31.94
C LYS A 134 9.68 -39.17 -31.33
N THR A 135 10.75 -39.81 -31.80
CA THR A 135 11.18 -41.11 -31.30
C THR A 135 11.72 -41.04 -29.87
N ILE A 136 12.40 -39.94 -29.52
CA ILE A 136 12.90 -39.68 -28.17
C ILE A 136 11.75 -39.43 -27.19
N HIS A 137 10.78 -38.59 -27.59
CA HIS A 137 9.66 -38.20 -26.72
C HIS A 137 8.62 -39.33 -26.49
N THR A 138 8.73 -40.43 -27.22
CA THR A 138 7.87 -41.60 -27.01
C THR A 138 8.19 -42.24 -25.65
N ASP A 139 7.22 -42.30 -24.73
CA ASP A 139 7.39 -42.80 -23.35
C ASP A 139 8.48 -42.05 -22.54
N PHE A 140 8.62 -40.73 -22.75
CA PHE A 140 9.67 -39.89 -22.15
C PHE A 140 9.76 -39.97 -20.63
N GLU A 141 8.64 -39.87 -19.90
CA GLU A 141 8.64 -39.95 -18.42
C GLU A 141 9.23 -41.27 -17.92
N ARG A 142 8.99 -42.36 -18.65
CA ARG A 142 9.51 -43.70 -18.32
C ARG A 142 10.99 -43.84 -18.68
N LEU A 143 11.42 -43.22 -19.78
CA LEU A 143 12.82 -43.18 -20.20
C LEU A 143 13.68 -42.41 -19.18
N ASN A 144 13.24 -41.21 -18.82
CA ASN A 144 13.90 -40.38 -17.80
C ASN A 144 13.95 -41.09 -16.44
N PHE A 145 12.82 -41.70 -16.03
CA PHE A 145 12.78 -42.48 -14.79
C PHE A 145 13.74 -43.68 -14.80
N HIS A 146 13.85 -44.38 -15.94
CA HIS A 146 14.79 -45.48 -16.10
C HIS A 146 16.25 -45.00 -15.97
N THR A 147 16.59 -43.84 -16.55
CA THR A 147 17.92 -43.21 -16.42
C THR A 147 18.20 -42.81 -14.97
N GLU A 148 17.29 -42.10 -14.30
CA GLU A 148 17.47 -41.66 -12.91
C GLU A 148 17.72 -42.85 -11.97
N LEU A 149 16.95 -43.94 -12.16
CA LEU A 149 17.13 -45.15 -11.36
C LEU A 149 18.45 -45.87 -11.68
N GLN A 150 18.88 -45.88 -12.94
CA GLN A 150 20.18 -46.42 -13.34
C GLN A 150 21.33 -45.66 -12.67
N VAL A 151 21.30 -44.33 -12.67
CA VAL A 151 22.33 -43.49 -12.04
C VAL A 151 22.39 -43.75 -10.53
N LYS A 152 21.24 -43.84 -9.85
CA LYS A 152 21.17 -44.18 -8.42
C LYS A 152 21.75 -45.57 -8.13
N ALA A 153 21.41 -46.57 -8.95
CA ALA A 153 21.90 -47.93 -8.80
C ALA A 153 23.43 -48.03 -9.03
N LEU A 154 23.96 -47.33 -10.04
CA LEU A 154 25.40 -47.24 -10.30
C LEU A 154 26.14 -46.53 -9.17
N LYS A 155 25.59 -45.43 -8.65
CA LYS A 155 26.15 -44.72 -7.49
C LYS A 155 26.20 -45.62 -6.26
N TRP A 156 25.15 -46.41 -6.03
CA TRP A 156 25.11 -47.39 -4.94
C TRP A 156 26.14 -48.51 -5.11
N GLN A 157 26.30 -49.05 -6.32
CA GLN A 157 27.30 -50.08 -6.62
C GLN A 157 28.74 -49.55 -6.44
N ARG A 158 29.02 -48.34 -6.95
CA ARG A 158 30.32 -47.67 -6.85
C ARG A 158 30.73 -47.39 -5.40
N ASN A 159 29.78 -47.06 -4.54
CA ASN A 159 30.01 -46.84 -3.11
C ASN A 159 29.90 -48.14 -2.28
N GLY A 160 30.36 -49.27 -2.84
CA GLY A 160 30.45 -50.53 -2.10
C GLY A 160 29.12 -51.08 -1.58
N HIS A 161 28.00 -50.76 -2.23
CA HIS A 161 26.64 -51.17 -1.84
C HIS A 161 26.19 -50.59 -0.49
N GLU A 162 26.60 -49.37 -0.18
CA GLU A 162 26.24 -48.66 1.05
C GLU A 162 24.72 -48.57 1.30
N LYS A 163 24.32 -48.84 2.54
CA LYS A 163 22.89 -48.87 2.94
C LYS A 163 22.25 -47.48 3.03
N SER A 164 23.07 -46.43 3.18
CA SER A 164 22.65 -45.01 3.21
C SER A 164 22.02 -44.61 1.88
N LEU A 165 22.50 -45.17 0.78
CA LEU A 165 22.10 -44.85 -0.58
C LEU A 165 20.89 -45.65 -1.07
N LEU A 166 20.36 -46.60 -0.30
CA LEU A 166 19.18 -47.38 -0.67
C LEU A 166 17.89 -46.55 -0.62
N LEU A 167 16.95 -46.82 -1.53
CA LEU A 167 15.66 -46.12 -1.61
C LEU A 167 14.81 -46.37 -0.35
N ARG A 168 14.09 -45.35 0.11
CA ARG A 168 13.24 -45.42 1.32
C ARG A 168 11.89 -44.75 1.10
N GLY A 169 10.86 -45.24 1.81
CA GLY A 169 9.54 -44.63 1.81
C GLY A 169 8.95 -44.51 0.40
N LYS A 170 8.45 -43.32 0.06
CA LYS A 170 7.74 -43.03 -1.19
C LYS A 170 8.60 -43.20 -2.45
N GLU A 171 9.92 -43.03 -2.34
CA GLU A 171 10.83 -43.22 -3.48
C GLU A 171 10.92 -44.69 -3.92
N LEU A 172 10.92 -45.63 -2.96
CA LEU A 172 10.93 -47.07 -3.26
C LEU A 172 9.59 -47.51 -3.87
N GLU A 173 8.48 -47.01 -3.36
CA GLU A 173 7.13 -47.31 -3.85
C GLU A 173 6.91 -46.82 -5.29
N ASN A 174 7.35 -45.59 -5.59
CA ASN A 174 7.30 -45.03 -6.94
C ASN A 174 8.15 -45.85 -7.92
N ALA A 175 9.33 -46.31 -7.50
CA ALA A 175 10.22 -47.10 -8.33
C ALA A 175 9.72 -48.52 -8.62
N GLU A 176 9.05 -49.16 -7.66
CA GLU A 176 8.40 -50.45 -7.88
C GLU A 176 7.19 -50.36 -8.82
N SER A 177 6.44 -49.24 -8.77
CA SER A 177 5.29 -48.98 -9.63
C SER A 177 5.66 -48.72 -11.10
N MET A 178 6.65 -47.85 -11.34
CA MET A 178 7.05 -47.42 -12.69
C MET A 178 7.75 -48.52 -13.51
N LEU A 179 8.43 -49.48 -12.85
CA LEU A 179 9.18 -50.53 -13.53
C LEU A 179 8.38 -51.78 -13.93
N GLY A 180 7.10 -51.86 -13.56
CA GLY A 180 6.12 -52.81 -14.11
C GLY A 180 6.67 -54.18 -14.53
N LEU A 181 7.16 -54.99 -13.58
CA LEU A 181 7.75 -56.34 -13.81
C LEU A 181 6.80 -57.36 -14.48
N LYS A 182 5.58 -56.96 -14.90
CA LYS A 182 4.56 -57.79 -15.58
C LYS A 182 4.07 -57.23 -16.92
N SER A 183 4.48 -56.04 -17.33
CA SER A 183 4.02 -55.41 -18.56
C SER A 183 5.17 -55.37 -19.55
N GLY A 184 5.10 -56.11 -20.66
CA GLY A 184 6.17 -56.24 -21.68
C GLY A 184 6.49 -54.97 -22.48
N LEU A 185 6.56 -53.83 -21.80
CA LEU A 185 6.84 -52.48 -22.31
C LEU A 185 8.35 -52.18 -22.19
N LYS A 186 8.91 -51.48 -23.18
CA LYS A 186 10.34 -51.13 -23.25
C LYS A 186 10.57 -49.70 -22.69
N PRO A 187 11.74 -49.38 -22.08
CA PRO A 187 12.90 -50.25 -21.84
C PRO A 187 12.69 -51.19 -20.63
N HIS A 188 13.32 -52.37 -20.69
CA HIS A 188 13.24 -53.36 -19.61
C HIS A 188 14.30 -53.06 -18.55
N PRO A 189 14.01 -53.24 -17.25
CA PRO A 189 14.97 -52.95 -16.19
C PRO A 189 16.23 -53.80 -16.32
N VAL A 190 17.39 -53.15 -16.25
CA VAL A 190 18.70 -53.80 -16.25
C VAL A 190 18.90 -54.58 -14.95
N ASN A 191 19.72 -55.64 -14.97
CA ASN A 191 19.96 -56.50 -13.80
C ASN A 191 20.38 -55.71 -12.53
N LEU A 192 21.19 -54.66 -12.70
CA LEU A 192 21.64 -53.80 -11.61
C LEU A 192 20.49 -53.06 -10.92
N GLN A 193 19.52 -52.54 -11.69
CA GLN A 193 18.34 -51.86 -11.13
C GLN A 193 17.48 -52.81 -10.31
N ARG A 194 17.33 -54.06 -10.77
CA ARG A 194 16.57 -55.08 -10.04
C ARG A 194 17.23 -55.44 -8.72
N GLU A 195 18.56 -55.56 -8.70
CA GLU A 195 19.31 -55.82 -7.47
C GLU A 195 19.18 -54.65 -6.49
N TYR A 196 19.34 -53.42 -6.96
CA TYR A 196 19.23 -52.22 -6.15
C TYR A 196 17.85 -52.07 -5.48
N LEU A 197 16.77 -52.35 -6.21
CA LEU A 197 15.41 -52.36 -5.66
C LEU A 197 15.20 -53.47 -4.62
N MET A 198 15.68 -54.68 -4.92
CA MET A 198 15.58 -55.81 -4.00
C MET A 198 16.29 -55.52 -2.67
N ARG A 199 17.47 -54.91 -2.71
CA ARG A 199 18.25 -54.53 -1.52
C ARG A 199 17.58 -53.41 -0.72
N SER A 200 16.99 -52.43 -1.41
CA SER A 200 16.25 -51.34 -0.79
C SER A 200 15.04 -51.86 -0.01
N ARG A 201 14.31 -52.82 -0.59
CA ARG A 201 13.19 -53.50 0.07
C ARG A 201 13.60 -54.25 1.34
N GLN A 202 14.68 -55.01 1.30
CA GLN A 202 15.18 -55.75 2.47
C GLN A 202 15.64 -54.84 3.62
N ALA A 203 16.15 -53.65 3.33
CA ALA A 203 16.59 -52.70 4.34
C ALA A 203 15.41 -52.11 5.14
N LEU A 204 14.29 -51.79 4.47
CA LEU A 204 13.08 -51.29 5.11
C LEU A 204 12.48 -52.31 6.10
N GLU A 205 12.47 -53.58 5.72
CA GLU A 205 11.96 -54.66 6.58
C GLU A 205 12.81 -54.87 7.84
N ARG A 206 14.14 -54.64 7.76
CA ARG A 206 15.05 -54.75 8.93
C ARG A 206 14.90 -53.58 9.89
N GLN A 207 14.70 -52.36 9.39
CA GLN A 207 14.49 -51.18 10.23
C GLN A 207 13.18 -51.29 11.04
N ARG A 208 12.12 -51.86 10.44
CA ARG A 208 10.85 -52.16 11.14
C ARG A 208 11.01 -53.22 12.25
N LYS A 209 11.99 -54.13 12.14
CA LYS A 209 12.24 -55.19 13.15
C LYS A 209 13.17 -54.77 14.29
N GLN A 210 14.00 -53.73 14.15
CA GLN A 210 14.90 -53.26 15.21
C GLN A 210 14.24 -52.34 16.23
N ILE A 211 13.17 -51.63 15.85
CA ILE A 211 12.44 -50.70 16.74
C ILE A 211 11.63 -51.45 17.82
N THR A 212 11.32 -52.74 17.62
CA THR A 212 10.43 -53.51 18.47
C THR A 212 11.11 -54.26 19.64
N VAL A 213 12.44 -54.26 19.78
CA VAL A 213 13.13 -55.25 20.65
C VAL A 213 13.97 -54.70 21.83
N SER A 214 14.27 -53.40 21.97
CA SER A 214 15.24 -52.96 23.01
C SER A 214 14.79 -51.84 23.96
N LEU A 215 13.48 -51.74 24.20
CA LEU A 215 12.84 -50.93 25.27
C LEU A 215 12.75 -51.69 26.62
N GLY A 216 13.59 -52.70 26.85
CA GLY A 216 13.31 -53.75 27.84
C GLY A 216 14.06 -53.76 29.19
N LEU A 217 15.35 -53.38 29.32
CA LEU A 217 16.12 -53.83 30.51
C LEU A 217 17.22 -52.86 30.99
N GLY A 218 16.85 -51.70 31.54
CA GLY A 218 17.80 -50.76 32.17
C GLY A 218 17.15 -49.72 33.07
N LEU A 219 16.22 -50.14 33.92
CA LEU A 219 15.45 -49.29 34.84
C LEU A 219 16.26 -48.95 36.12
N ILE A 220 16.36 -47.64 36.42
CA ILE A 220 16.47 -46.98 37.74
C ILE A 220 17.75 -46.12 38.03
N PHE A 221 19.00 -46.50 37.71
CA PHE A 221 20.18 -45.68 38.14
C PHE A 221 20.69 -44.64 37.11
N VAL A 222 20.39 -44.82 35.83
CA VAL A 222 20.69 -43.85 34.74
C VAL A 222 19.78 -42.62 34.81
N GLY A 223 18.64 -42.74 35.50
CA GLY A 223 17.57 -41.75 35.44
C GLY A 223 17.89 -40.38 36.03
N VAL A 224 18.89 -40.22 36.89
CA VAL A 224 19.14 -38.92 37.54
C VAL A 224 20.35 -38.21 36.93
N LEU A 225 21.48 -38.90 36.77
CA LEU A 225 22.69 -38.29 36.19
C LEU A 225 22.60 -38.12 34.67
N ALA A 226 21.93 -39.03 33.95
CA ALA A 226 21.68 -38.83 32.53
C ALA A 226 20.62 -37.77 32.28
N VAL A 227 19.59 -37.64 33.14
CA VAL A 227 18.60 -36.57 33.01
C VAL A 227 19.25 -35.21 33.25
N PHE A 228 20.10 -35.04 34.25
CA PHE A 228 20.73 -33.74 34.49
C PHE A 228 21.66 -33.32 33.33
N ALA A 229 22.51 -34.22 32.84
CA ALA A 229 23.43 -33.93 31.73
C ALA A 229 22.74 -33.81 30.35
N TRP A 230 21.70 -34.62 30.09
CA TRP A 230 20.85 -34.54 28.90
C TRP A 230 20.04 -33.25 28.88
N ASN A 231 19.49 -32.85 30.02
CA ASN A 231 18.69 -31.64 30.12
C ASN A 231 19.57 -30.39 29.92
N GLN A 232 20.76 -30.32 30.52
CA GLN A 232 21.64 -29.16 30.37
C GLN A 232 22.17 -28.97 28.92
N ARG A 233 22.49 -30.07 28.21
CA ARG A 233 22.96 -30.01 26.81
C ARG A 233 21.84 -29.76 25.81
N ASN A 234 20.66 -30.36 25.99
CA ASN A 234 19.51 -30.11 25.11
C ASN A 234 18.93 -28.72 25.32
N SER A 235 18.93 -28.17 26.54
CA SER A 235 18.52 -26.78 26.75
C SER A 235 19.46 -25.80 26.03
N ALA A 236 20.78 -25.97 26.11
CA ALA A 236 21.73 -25.05 25.44
C ALA A 236 21.69 -25.13 23.89
N ILE A 237 21.53 -26.33 23.31
CA ILE A 237 21.45 -26.55 21.85
C ILE A 237 20.05 -26.18 21.31
N ALA A 238 18.98 -26.46 22.05
CA ALA A 238 17.65 -26.01 21.67
C ALA A 238 17.54 -24.48 21.74
N GLU A 239 18.17 -23.83 22.70
CA GLU A 239 18.12 -22.37 22.82
C GLU A 239 18.95 -21.67 21.72
N THR A 240 20.10 -22.22 21.31
CA THR A 240 20.89 -21.67 20.19
C THR A 240 20.27 -21.96 18.82
N ASN A 241 19.76 -23.16 18.57
CA ASN A 241 19.10 -23.48 17.31
C ASN A 241 17.72 -22.81 17.20
N ALA A 242 16.94 -22.72 18.28
CA ALA A 242 15.68 -21.97 18.25
C ALA A 242 15.92 -20.49 17.99
N LYS A 243 16.95 -19.87 18.60
CA LYS A 243 17.30 -18.46 18.33
C LYS A 243 17.79 -18.26 16.89
N ALA A 244 18.65 -19.13 16.35
CA ALA A 244 19.14 -19.00 14.96
C ALA A 244 18.05 -19.28 13.90
N THR A 245 17.19 -20.27 14.13
CA THR A 245 16.10 -20.61 13.20
C THR A 245 14.94 -19.60 13.29
N ALA A 246 14.69 -19.03 14.47
CA ALA A 246 13.74 -17.94 14.62
C ALA A 246 14.24 -16.68 13.90
N LEU A 247 15.50 -16.28 14.08
CA LEU A 247 16.05 -15.08 13.44
C LEU A 247 16.06 -15.17 11.89
N ILE A 248 16.44 -16.32 11.31
CA ILE A 248 16.46 -16.50 9.85
C ILE A 248 15.04 -16.60 9.26
N ASN A 249 14.11 -17.31 9.92
CA ASN A 249 12.74 -17.43 9.44
C ASN A 249 11.98 -16.12 9.61
N GLU A 250 12.24 -15.37 10.66
CA GLU A 250 11.63 -14.06 10.89
C GLU A 250 12.15 -13.06 9.85
N GLU A 251 13.45 -13.04 9.54
CA GLU A 251 14.01 -12.13 8.54
C GLU A 251 13.58 -12.47 7.09
N PHE A 252 13.56 -13.76 6.71
CA PHE A 252 13.11 -14.19 5.38
C PHE A 252 11.59 -14.09 5.18
N ALA A 253 10.79 -14.38 6.22
CA ALA A 253 9.34 -14.19 6.15
C ALA A 253 8.98 -12.69 6.09
N VAL A 254 9.72 -11.84 6.80
CA VAL A 254 9.53 -10.39 6.75
C VAL A 254 9.95 -9.81 5.39
N SER A 255 11.05 -10.27 4.80
CA SER A 255 11.49 -9.75 3.48
C SER A 255 10.59 -10.19 2.33
N THR A 256 10.11 -11.44 2.35
CA THR A 256 9.21 -11.98 1.31
C THR A 256 7.81 -11.40 1.40
N ALA A 257 7.25 -11.29 2.62
CA ALA A 257 5.97 -10.62 2.81
C ALA A 257 6.04 -9.14 2.41
N LYS A 258 7.13 -8.42 2.74
CA LYS A 258 7.28 -7.00 2.39
C LYS A 258 7.46 -6.76 0.89
N ALA A 259 8.12 -7.66 0.17
CA ALA A 259 8.26 -7.59 -1.29
C ALA A 259 6.92 -7.85 -2.01
N GLU A 260 6.14 -8.84 -1.56
CA GLU A 260 4.82 -9.12 -2.14
C GLU A 260 3.80 -8.02 -1.84
N THR A 261 3.84 -7.42 -0.65
CA THR A 261 2.94 -6.30 -0.32
C THR A 261 3.27 -5.06 -1.13
N ASN A 262 4.55 -4.76 -1.36
CA ASN A 262 4.94 -3.57 -2.11
C ASN A 262 4.59 -3.70 -3.61
N ILE A 263 4.80 -4.88 -4.22
CA ILE A 263 4.43 -5.12 -5.62
C ILE A 263 2.90 -5.10 -5.81
N ARG A 264 2.13 -5.68 -4.88
CA ARG A 264 0.66 -5.62 -4.92
C ARG A 264 0.14 -4.20 -4.71
N ALA A 265 0.74 -3.44 -3.79
CA ALA A 265 0.35 -2.06 -3.53
C ALA A 265 0.61 -1.14 -4.74
N THR A 266 1.76 -1.27 -5.43
CA THR A 266 2.04 -0.46 -6.62
C THR A 266 1.15 -0.84 -7.80
N ALA A 267 0.90 -2.14 -8.02
CA ALA A 267 0.00 -2.59 -9.08
C ALA A 267 -1.47 -2.19 -8.84
N GLN A 268 -1.91 -2.18 -7.57
CA GLN A 268 -3.24 -1.69 -7.19
C GLN A 268 -3.36 -0.18 -7.40
N ALA A 269 -2.35 0.60 -6.99
CA ALA A 269 -2.36 2.05 -7.18
C ALA A 269 -2.44 2.47 -8.67
N GLU A 270 -1.68 1.81 -9.56
CA GLU A 270 -1.72 2.09 -11.00
C GLU A 270 -3.05 1.68 -11.66
N ALA A 271 -3.67 0.59 -11.21
CA ALA A 271 -4.97 0.16 -11.70
C ALA A 271 -6.11 1.09 -11.24
N GLU A 272 -6.02 1.61 -10.02
CA GLU A 272 -6.97 2.58 -9.47
C GLU A 272 -6.87 3.94 -10.19
N GLU A 273 -5.67 4.39 -10.51
CA GLU A 273 -5.45 5.65 -11.24
C GLU A 273 -6.02 5.60 -12.67
N ARG A 274 -5.81 4.50 -13.40
CA ARG A 274 -6.40 4.30 -14.74
C ARG A 274 -7.92 4.22 -14.71
N THR A 275 -8.47 3.60 -13.66
CA THR A 275 -9.92 3.52 -13.45
C THR A 275 -10.50 4.92 -13.19
N ARG A 276 -9.84 5.73 -12.36
CA ARG A 276 -10.22 7.13 -12.10
C ARG A 276 -10.18 8.00 -13.37
N GLN A 277 -9.15 7.84 -14.21
CA GLN A 277 -9.06 8.56 -15.48
C GLN A 277 -10.23 8.21 -16.42
N ALA A 278 -10.58 6.92 -16.52
CA ALA A 278 -11.69 6.49 -17.37
C ALA A 278 -13.07 6.96 -16.85
N GLN A 279 -13.29 6.90 -15.54
CA GLN A 279 -14.53 7.37 -14.90
C GLN A 279 -14.69 8.89 -15.04
N SER A 280 -13.62 9.66 -14.84
CA SER A 280 -13.62 11.10 -15.05
C SER A 280 -14.06 11.45 -16.48
N GLY A 281 -13.54 10.77 -17.51
CA GLY A 281 -13.96 10.99 -18.90
C GLY A 281 -15.40 10.59 -19.21
N GLN A 282 -15.94 9.54 -18.57
CA GLN A 282 -17.35 9.16 -18.68
C GLN A 282 -18.27 10.21 -18.04
N LEU A 283 -17.93 10.69 -16.84
CA LEU A 283 -18.65 11.74 -16.11
C LEU A 283 -18.73 13.04 -16.92
N ALA A 284 -17.61 13.46 -17.52
CA ALA A 284 -17.54 14.63 -18.39
C ALA A 284 -18.51 14.55 -19.58
N THR A 285 -18.65 13.35 -20.15
CA THR A 285 -19.50 13.11 -21.32
C THR A 285 -20.98 13.09 -20.93
N ILE A 286 -21.31 12.50 -19.78
CA ILE A 286 -22.67 12.52 -19.23
C ILE A 286 -23.07 13.96 -18.88
N ALA A 287 -22.17 14.74 -18.27
CA ALA A 287 -22.38 16.15 -17.93
C ALA A 287 -22.82 16.97 -19.15
N LEU A 288 -22.11 16.83 -20.28
CA LEU A 288 -22.43 17.50 -21.54
C LEU A 288 -23.77 17.08 -22.14
N SER A 289 -24.19 15.82 -21.98
CA SER A 289 -25.48 15.33 -22.49
C SER A 289 -26.70 15.88 -21.74
N LYS A 290 -26.48 16.42 -20.54
CA LYS A 290 -27.52 16.91 -19.63
C LYS A 290 -27.70 18.43 -19.64
N LEU A 291 -26.75 19.13 -20.26
CA LEU A 291 -26.62 20.59 -20.32
C LEU A 291 -27.92 21.36 -20.58
N GLU A 292 -28.75 20.90 -21.53
CA GLU A 292 -29.95 21.65 -21.96
C GLU A 292 -31.19 21.43 -21.07
N ARG A 293 -31.23 20.34 -20.30
CA ARG A 293 -32.41 19.96 -19.50
C ARG A 293 -32.15 19.99 -17.98
N GLU A 294 -30.89 19.84 -17.57
CA GLU A 294 -30.46 19.67 -16.17
C GLU A 294 -29.09 20.37 -15.94
N PHE A 295 -29.07 21.71 -15.96
CA PHE A 295 -27.85 22.54 -16.01
C PHE A 295 -26.93 22.47 -14.76
N ASP A 296 -27.48 22.53 -13.55
CA ASP A 296 -26.68 22.47 -12.31
C ASP A 296 -26.03 21.10 -12.11
N LEU A 297 -26.73 20.03 -12.51
CA LEU A 297 -26.20 18.67 -12.54
C LEU A 297 -25.06 18.55 -13.56
N ALA A 298 -25.19 19.20 -14.71
CA ALA A 298 -24.12 19.31 -15.67
C ALA A 298 -22.88 19.97 -15.02
N SER A 299 -23.05 21.08 -14.26
CA SER A 299 -21.96 21.85 -13.65
C SER A 299 -21.17 21.07 -12.62
N LEU A 300 -21.87 20.39 -11.73
CA LEU A 300 -21.24 19.58 -10.70
C LEU A 300 -20.57 18.34 -11.31
N LEU A 301 -21.20 17.66 -12.27
CA LEU A 301 -20.58 16.51 -12.94
C LEU A 301 -19.28 16.88 -13.68
N SER A 302 -19.16 18.13 -14.13
CA SER A 302 -17.93 18.63 -14.76
C SER A 302 -16.86 19.11 -13.78
N ILE A 303 -17.24 19.72 -12.65
CA ILE A 303 -16.29 20.05 -11.57
C ILE A 303 -15.76 18.76 -10.94
N GLU A 304 -16.64 17.80 -10.69
CA GLU A 304 -16.30 16.49 -10.13
C GLU A 304 -15.44 15.68 -11.11
N SER A 305 -15.76 15.73 -12.40
CA SER A 305 -14.91 15.12 -13.43
C SER A 305 -13.50 15.73 -13.44
N MET A 306 -13.35 17.05 -13.27
CA MET A 306 -12.06 17.73 -13.15
C MET A 306 -11.33 17.35 -11.85
N TYR A 307 -12.06 17.25 -10.74
CA TYR A 307 -11.52 16.89 -9.44
C TYR A 307 -11.01 15.44 -9.40
N MET A 308 -11.71 14.53 -10.08
CA MET A 308 -11.41 13.10 -10.13
C MET A 308 -10.16 12.79 -10.96
N TYR A 309 -10.01 13.42 -12.12
CA TYR A 309 -8.80 13.33 -12.94
C TYR A 309 -8.79 14.41 -14.02
N ASP A 310 -7.68 15.12 -14.15
CA ASP A 310 -7.56 16.20 -15.11
C ASP A 310 -7.25 15.66 -16.52
N ASN A 311 -8.24 15.67 -17.41
CA ASN A 311 -8.12 15.15 -18.76
C ASN A 311 -8.91 15.99 -19.78
N PHE A 312 -8.69 15.72 -21.07
CA PHE A 312 -9.26 16.51 -22.16
C PHE A 312 -10.79 16.60 -22.13
N LEU A 313 -11.46 15.52 -21.73
CA LEU A 313 -12.92 15.47 -21.67
C LEU A 313 -13.48 16.19 -20.44
N SER A 314 -12.85 16.01 -19.26
CA SER A 314 -13.25 16.72 -18.03
C SER A 314 -13.14 18.23 -18.19
N ARG A 315 -12.03 18.71 -18.76
CA ARG A 315 -11.82 20.11 -19.14
C ARG A 315 -12.86 20.62 -20.15
N GLY A 316 -13.15 19.84 -21.18
CA GLY A 316 -14.15 20.21 -22.20
C GLY A 316 -15.56 20.35 -21.63
N SER A 317 -15.94 19.44 -20.72
CA SER A 317 -17.26 19.45 -20.08
C SER A 317 -17.47 20.68 -19.19
N LEU A 318 -16.49 20.98 -18.32
CA LEU A 318 -16.57 22.15 -17.44
C LEU A 318 -16.62 23.44 -18.23
N PHE A 319 -15.80 23.53 -19.29
CA PHE A 319 -15.77 24.68 -20.18
C PHE A 319 -17.12 24.96 -20.85
N THR A 320 -17.83 23.92 -21.31
CA THR A 320 -19.15 24.11 -21.95
C THR A 320 -20.24 24.48 -20.94
N ILE A 321 -20.13 23.98 -19.72
CA ILE A 321 -21.15 24.16 -18.70
C ILE A 321 -21.03 25.53 -18.01
N THR A 322 -19.83 26.02 -17.72
CA THR A 322 -19.67 27.38 -17.20
C THR A 322 -20.23 28.46 -18.14
N HIS A 323 -20.38 28.15 -19.43
CA HIS A 323 -21.03 29.02 -20.41
C HIS A 323 -22.57 28.99 -20.36
N HIS A 324 -23.18 28.21 -19.45
CA HIS A 324 -24.63 28.03 -19.34
C HIS A 324 -25.26 28.29 -17.92
N ASN A 325 -24.53 28.65 -16.82
CA ASN A 325 -25.16 29.05 -15.51
C ASN A 325 -25.15 30.57 -15.21
N LEU A 326 -26.13 31.00 -14.41
CA LEU A 326 -26.42 32.39 -14.02
C LEU A 326 -26.17 32.75 -12.52
N ASN A 327 -25.81 31.82 -11.62
CA ASN A 327 -25.59 32.08 -10.17
C ASN A 327 -24.11 32.21 -9.73
N LEU A 328 -23.16 31.69 -10.51
CA LEU A 328 -21.78 32.15 -10.40
C LEU A 328 -21.74 33.55 -11.01
N LEU A 329 -21.81 34.58 -10.15
CA LEU A 329 -21.85 35.95 -10.64
C LEU A 329 -20.54 36.30 -11.35
N ARG A 330 -19.39 36.06 -10.70
CA ARG A 330 -18.04 36.37 -11.20
C ARG A 330 -16.96 35.52 -10.56
N TYR A 331 -15.86 35.34 -11.30
CA TYR A 331 -14.56 34.89 -10.78
C TYR A 331 -13.62 36.11 -10.70
N ILE A 332 -12.94 36.31 -9.57
CA ILE A 332 -12.05 37.45 -9.32
C ILE A 332 -10.63 36.93 -9.11
N ASP A 333 -9.70 37.30 -9.99
CA ASP A 333 -8.40 36.65 -10.14
C ASP A 333 -7.18 37.59 -10.09
N LYS A 334 -7.26 38.68 -9.32
CA LYS A 334 -6.19 39.70 -9.33
C LYS A 334 -5.05 39.47 -8.34
N HIS A 335 -5.25 38.65 -7.32
CA HIS A 335 -4.15 38.28 -6.43
C HIS A 335 -3.14 37.41 -7.16
N THR A 336 -1.85 37.62 -6.88
CA THR A 336 -0.77 36.89 -7.58
C THR A 336 -0.28 35.66 -6.81
N ASP A 337 -0.82 35.44 -5.61
CA ASP A 337 -0.47 34.34 -4.72
C ASP A 337 -1.72 33.90 -3.92
N ASN A 338 -1.57 32.96 -3.00
CA ASN A 338 -2.68 32.44 -2.20
C ASN A 338 -3.44 33.56 -1.48
N ILE A 339 -4.75 33.42 -1.42
CA ILE A 339 -5.62 34.28 -0.63
C ILE A 339 -5.83 33.56 0.71
N ASN A 340 -5.36 34.18 1.80
CA ASN A 340 -5.38 33.56 3.12
C ASN A 340 -6.64 33.90 3.90
N SER A 341 -7.20 35.09 3.66
CA SER A 341 -8.35 35.59 4.39
C SER A 341 -9.24 36.44 3.50
N VAL A 342 -10.55 36.24 3.63
CA VAL A 342 -11.58 37.01 2.95
C VAL A 342 -12.68 37.38 3.93
N VAL A 343 -13.19 38.61 3.85
CA VAL A 343 -14.20 39.11 4.79
C VAL A 343 -15.12 40.11 4.11
N PHE A 344 -16.43 39.97 4.33
CA PHE A 344 -17.40 40.98 3.91
C PHE A 344 -17.40 42.15 4.88
N SER A 345 -17.67 43.36 4.38
CA SER A 345 -18.04 44.48 5.25
C SER A 345 -19.36 44.16 5.98
N PRO A 346 -19.63 44.79 7.14
CA PRO A 346 -20.87 44.55 7.88
C PRO A 346 -22.16 44.82 7.11
N ASP A 347 -22.12 45.72 6.12
CA ASP A 347 -23.23 46.02 5.21
C ASP A 347 -23.33 45.06 4.01
N GLY A 348 -22.32 44.19 3.80
CA GLY A 348 -22.24 43.25 2.68
C GLY A 348 -21.95 43.89 1.32
N GLU A 349 -21.71 45.21 1.25
CA GLU A 349 -21.47 45.92 -0.01
C GLU A 349 -20.02 45.76 -0.50
N MET A 350 -19.09 45.54 0.43
CA MET A 350 -17.68 45.33 0.15
C MET A 350 -17.21 43.94 0.57
N LEU A 351 -16.23 43.42 -0.15
CA LEU A 351 -15.45 42.24 0.22
C LEU A 351 -13.98 42.65 0.29
N VAL A 352 -13.25 42.15 1.28
CA VAL A 352 -11.80 42.35 1.40
C VAL A 352 -11.10 41.01 1.32
N SER A 353 -9.97 40.97 0.62
CA SER A 353 -9.09 39.80 0.56
C SER A 353 -7.66 40.18 0.94
N GLY A 354 -7.04 39.37 1.81
CA GLY A 354 -5.63 39.42 2.17
C GLY A 354 -4.88 38.23 1.57
N SER A 355 -3.68 38.46 1.05
CA SER A 355 -2.92 37.47 0.29
C SER A 355 -1.46 37.39 0.69
N ASP A 356 -0.85 36.25 0.37
CA ASP A 356 0.60 36.01 0.42
C ASP A 356 1.39 36.99 -0.47
N ASP A 357 0.75 37.64 -1.45
CA ASP A 357 1.36 38.70 -2.26
C ASP A 357 1.63 40.00 -1.47
N GLY A 358 1.27 40.03 -0.19
CA GLY A 358 1.46 41.16 0.73
C GLY A 358 0.46 42.30 0.53
N SER A 359 -0.50 42.13 -0.38
CA SER A 359 -1.54 43.13 -0.66
C SER A 359 -2.87 42.78 0.00
N ILE A 360 -3.62 43.84 0.29
CA ILE A 360 -5.02 43.73 0.68
C ILE A 360 -5.84 44.44 -0.38
N ARG A 361 -6.91 43.80 -0.85
CA ARG A 361 -7.77 44.34 -1.91
C ARG A 361 -9.19 44.46 -1.42
N LEU A 362 -9.81 45.57 -1.77
CA LEU A 362 -11.23 45.85 -1.55
C LEU A 362 -11.98 45.60 -2.84
N TRP A 363 -13.15 44.99 -2.75
CA TRP A 363 -13.98 44.60 -3.88
C TRP A 363 -15.40 45.10 -3.64
N ASP A 364 -15.99 45.70 -4.67
CA ASP A 364 -17.41 45.98 -4.69
C ASP A 364 -18.16 44.68 -5.02
N VAL A 365 -19.05 44.26 -4.14
CA VAL A 365 -19.72 42.95 -4.24
C VAL A 365 -20.68 42.90 -5.43
N ALA A 366 -21.36 44.01 -5.73
CA ALA A 366 -22.34 44.08 -6.81
C ALA A 366 -21.70 44.01 -8.21
N THR A 367 -20.52 44.60 -8.38
CA THR A 367 -19.81 44.72 -9.66
C THR A 367 -18.64 43.76 -9.79
N ALA A 368 -18.17 43.18 -8.68
CA ALA A 368 -16.94 42.40 -8.57
C ALA A 368 -15.68 43.17 -9.03
N GLN A 369 -15.72 44.51 -8.98
CA GLN A 369 -14.58 45.36 -9.33
C GLN A 369 -13.78 45.73 -8.10
N GLN A 370 -12.48 45.91 -8.28
CA GLN A 370 -11.62 46.37 -7.21
C GLN A 370 -11.92 47.84 -6.89
N ILE A 371 -12.08 48.16 -5.62
CA ILE A 371 -12.24 49.52 -5.11
C ILE A 371 -10.84 50.08 -4.83
N GLY A 372 -10.43 51.09 -5.60
CA GLY A 372 -9.15 51.77 -5.42
C GLY A 372 -7.92 50.90 -5.72
N GLU A 373 -6.75 51.39 -5.32
CA GLU A 373 -5.48 50.64 -5.42
C GLU A 373 -5.36 49.63 -4.26
N PRO A 374 -4.61 48.52 -4.44
CA PRO A 374 -4.36 47.59 -3.33
C PRO A 374 -3.70 48.31 -2.16
N LEU A 375 -4.16 48.04 -0.94
CA LEU A 375 -3.54 48.56 0.27
C LEU A 375 -2.18 47.88 0.43
N LYS A 376 -1.11 48.68 0.34
CA LYS A 376 0.27 48.22 0.42
C LYS A 376 0.93 48.80 1.66
N GLY A 377 1.70 47.96 2.35
CA GLY A 377 2.43 48.37 3.55
C GLY A 377 3.03 47.18 4.28
N HIS A 378 2.36 46.03 4.26
CA HIS A 378 2.95 44.78 4.72
C HIS A 378 4.05 44.33 3.76
N THR A 379 5.16 43.83 4.31
CA THR A 379 6.33 43.37 3.56
C THR A 379 6.36 41.85 3.39
N VAL A 380 5.40 41.15 3.98
CA VAL A 380 5.21 39.70 3.93
C VAL A 380 3.71 39.42 3.76
N GLY A 381 3.34 38.16 3.49
CA GLY A 381 1.97 37.71 3.35
C GLY A 381 1.04 38.19 4.46
N VAL A 382 -0.19 38.53 4.06
CA VAL A 382 -1.25 38.95 4.97
C VAL A 382 -2.08 37.72 5.32
N ASN A 383 -2.00 37.29 6.57
CA ASN A 383 -2.64 36.06 7.02
C ASN A 383 -4.11 36.28 7.42
N SER A 384 -4.42 37.47 7.95
CA SER A 384 -5.76 37.78 8.45
C SER A 384 -6.14 39.22 8.14
N VAL A 385 -7.38 39.41 7.70
CA VAL A 385 -8.03 40.71 7.48
C VAL A 385 -9.40 40.70 8.14
N ILE A 386 -9.78 41.80 8.80
CA ILE A 386 -11.08 41.89 9.47
C ILE A 386 -11.58 43.34 9.55
N PHE A 387 -12.87 43.53 9.27
CA PHE A 387 -13.53 44.82 9.51
C PHE A 387 -13.88 44.99 10.98
N SER A 388 -13.75 46.22 11.47
CA SER A 388 -14.42 46.66 12.69
C SER A 388 -15.94 46.48 12.55
N PRO A 389 -16.68 46.27 13.66
CA PRO A 389 -18.13 46.06 13.62
C PRO A 389 -18.92 47.19 12.94
N ASN A 390 -18.41 48.41 13.00
CA ASN A 390 -19.01 49.58 12.36
C ASN A 390 -18.59 49.77 10.87
N GLY A 391 -17.72 48.91 10.35
CA GLY A 391 -17.25 48.91 8.97
C GLY A 391 -16.26 50.03 8.59
N LYS A 392 -15.88 50.92 9.52
CA LYS A 392 -15.06 52.10 9.21
C LYS A 392 -13.56 51.82 9.23
N VAL A 393 -13.15 50.90 10.09
CA VAL A 393 -11.75 50.48 10.23
C VAL A 393 -11.59 49.05 9.73
N LEU A 394 -10.51 48.78 9.03
CA LEU A 394 -10.05 47.45 8.64
C LEU A 394 -8.73 47.17 9.36
N ALA A 395 -8.59 46.00 9.97
CA ALA A 395 -7.32 45.53 10.52
C ALA A 395 -6.72 44.47 9.62
N SER A 396 -5.40 44.44 9.50
CA SER A 396 -4.68 43.38 8.80
C SER A 396 -3.42 42.93 9.52
N GLY A 397 -3.30 41.61 9.69
CA GLY A 397 -2.19 40.94 10.37
C GLY A 397 -1.17 40.36 9.38
N SER A 398 0.10 40.67 9.63
CA SER A 398 1.26 40.03 8.99
C SER A 398 2.35 39.85 10.06
N ARG A 399 3.54 40.45 9.93
CA ARG A 399 4.51 40.57 11.07
C ARG A 399 4.17 41.69 12.06
N SER A 400 3.32 42.61 11.64
CA SER A 400 2.77 43.71 12.42
C SER A 400 1.29 43.82 12.07
N ILE A 401 0.52 44.54 12.88
CA ILE A 401 -0.86 44.86 12.54
C ILE A 401 -0.89 46.25 11.91
N ARG A 402 -1.69 46.42 10.86
CA ARG A 402 -2.00 47.75 10.31
C ARG A 402 -3.50 47.98 10.39
N LEU A 403 -3.87 49.18 10.82
CA LEU A 403 -5.24 49.68 10.78
C LEU A 403 -5.40 50.57 9.55
N TRP A 404 -6.54 50.45 8.87
CA TRP A 404 -6.85 51.17 7.65
C TRP A 404 -8.21 51.83 7.78
N ASP A 405 -8.29 53.09 7.37
CA ASP A 405 -9.55 53.78 7.21
C ASP A 405 -10.17 53.33 5.88
N VAL A 406 -11.35 52.72 5.95
CA VAL A 406 -12.01 52.07 4.81
C VAL A 406 -12.47 53.11 3.79
N ALA A 407 -12.90 54.28 4.25
CA ALA A 407 -13.41 55.33 3.37
C ALA A 407 -12.31 56.00 2.54
N THR A 408 -11.12 56.16 3.12
CA THR A 408 -9.97 56.81 2.49
C THR A 408 -8.95 55.85 1.90
N ALA A 409 -9.04 54.55 2.24
CA ALA A 409 -8.05 53.53 1.91
C ALA A 409 -6.62 53.90 2.40
N GLN A 410 -6.53 54.66 3.50
CA GLN A 410 -5.26 55.07 4.09
C GLN A 410 -5.01 54.35 5.40
N GLN A 411 -3.73 54.13 5.71
CA GLN A 411 -3.34 53.59 6.99
C GLN A 411 -3.61 54.61 8.12
N ILE A 412 -4.21 54.14 9.20
CA ILE A 412 -4.42 54.88 10.43
C ILE A 412 -3.20 54.66 11.33
N GLY A 413 -2.46 55.74 11.61
CA GLY A 413 -1.32 55.71 12.52
C GLY A 413 -0.15 54.83 12.06
N ASP A 414 0.78 54.58 12.98
CA ASP A 414 1.90 53.66 12.76
C ASP A 414 1.47 52.19 12.92
N PRO A 415 2.17 51.22 12.30
CA PRO A 415 1.86 49.81 12.49
C PRO A 415 1.95 49.41 13.98
N LEU A 416 1.00 48.61 14.45
CA LEU A 416 1.05 48.05 15.80
C LEU A 416 2.14 46.98 15.84
N THR A 417 3.17 47.26 16.65
CA THR A 417 4.37 46.42 16.78
C THR A 417 4.50 45.93 18.22
N GLY A 418 5.00 44.71 18.38
CA GLY A 418 5.16 44.09 19.70
C GLY A 418 5.36 42.57 19.59
N HIS A 419 4.60 41.92 18.70
CA HIS A 419 4.85 40.53 18.36
C HIS A 419 6.23 40.32 17.75
N THR A 420 6.86 39.18 18.06
CA THR A 420 8.21 38.83 17.59
C THR A 420 8.20 37.88 16.39
N ASN A 421 7.01 37.40 15.98
CA ASN A 421 6.83 36.49 14.85
C ASN A 421 5.53 36.82 14.07
N TYR A 422 5.17 36.00 13.07
CA TYR A 422 3.97 36.18 12.26
C TYR A 422 2.69 36.17 13.11
N ILE A 423 1.75 37.03 12.76
CA ILE A 423 0.40 37.11 13.32
C ILE A 423 -0.50 36.28 12.41
N GLU A 424 -1.16 35.28 12.97
CA GLU A 424 -2.08 34.41 12.22
C GLU A 424 -3.50 34.93 12.24
N SER A 425 -3.92 35.53 13.36
CA SER A 425 -5.31 35.90 13.56
C SER A 425 -5.39 37.28 14.21
N VAL A 426 -6.24 38.13 13.64
CA VAL A 426 -6.63 39.41 14.23
C VAL A 426 -8.16 39.48 14.31
N VAL A 427 -8.69 40.00 15.42
CA VAL A 427 -10.14 40.10 15.64
C VAL A 427 -10.48 41.36 16.43
N PHE A 428 -11.54 42.07 16.03
CA PHE A 428 -12.07 43.19 16.82
C PHE A 428 -12.99 42.68 17.92
N SER A 429 -13.02 43.37 19.05
CA SER A 429 -14.08 43.21 20.04
C SER A 429 -15.44 43.61 19.44
N PRO A 430 -16.58 43.10 19.98
CA PRO A 430 -17.91 43.42 19.47
C PRO A 430 -18.26 44.92 19.49
N ASP A 431 -17.70 45.69 20.42
CA ASP A 431 -17.82 47.15 20.47
C ASP A 431 -16.87 47.89 19.50
N GLY A 432 -15.86 47.19 18.98
CA GLY A 432 -14.83 47.72 18.09
C GLY A 432 -13.77 48.58 18.76
N GLU A 433 -13.74 48.65 20.10
CA GLU A 433 -12.78 49.47 20.85
C GLU A 433 -11.42 48.77 21.03
N MET A 434 -11.42 47.43 21.06
CA MET A 434 -10.23 46.60 21.19
C MET A 434 -9.98 45.75 19.95
N LEU A 435 -8.71 45.40 19.75
CA LEU A 435 -8.27 44.40 18.78
C LEU A 435 -7.44 43.35 19.53
N ALA A 436 -7.70 42.07 19.27
CA ALA A 436 -6.86 40.98 19.74
C ALA A 436 -6.05 40.40 18.57
N SER A 437 -4.82 39.96 18.85
CA SER A 437 -3.96 39.29 17.88
C SER A 437 -3.28 38.05 18.46
N GLY A 438 -3.33 36.94 17.73
CA GLY A 438 -2.60 35.70 18.02
C GLY A 438 -1.42 35.51 17.07
N SER A 439 -0.27 35.07 17.60
CA SER A 439 0.97 34.99 16.85
C SER A 439 1.73 33.66 17.04
N TYR A 440 2.61 33.37 16.09
CA TYR A 440 3.65 32.35 16.17
C TYR A 440 4.70 32.61 17.26
N ASP A 441 4.65 33.74 17.95
CA ASP A 441 5.47 33.98 19.15
C ASP A 441 4.83 33.44 20.44
N GLU A 442 3.80 32.61 20.32
CA GLU A 442 3.11 31.91 21.41
C GLU A 442 2.29 32.85 22.31
N SER A 443 2.22 34.14 21.98
CA SER A 443 1.50 35.15 22.76
C SER A 443 0.26 35.67 22.05
N ILE A 444 -0.64 36.22 22.86
CA ILE A 444 -1.77 37.02 22.40
C ILE A 444 -1.58 38.44 22.91
N ARG A 445 -1.92 39.44 22.10
CA ARG A 445 -1.87 40.85 22.50
C ARG A 445 -3.21 41.51 22.28
N LEU A 446 -3.58 42.39 23.22
CA LEU A 446 -4.72 43.28 23.12
C LEU A 446 -4.23 44.67 22.74
N TRP A 447 -4.99 45.36 21.90
CA TRP A 447 -4.65 46.68 21.39
C TRP A 447 -5.86 47.59 21.49
N ASP A 448 -5.64 48.81 21.94
CA ASP A 448 -6.64 49.87 21.93
C ASP A 448 -6.67 50.48 20.52
N VAL A 449 -7.83 50.42 19.88
CA VAL A 449 -8.01 50.81 18.47
C VAL A 449 -7.88 52.33 18.30
N ALA A 450 -8.31 53.11 19.30
CA ALA A 450 -8.31 54.57 19.24
C ALA A 450 -6.91 55.18 19.38
N THR A 451 -6.08 54.58 20.23
CA THR A 451 -4.73 55.05 20.56
C THR A 451 -3.65 54.31 19.80
N ALA A 452 -3.96 53.17 19.17
CA ALA A 452 -3.00 52.30 18.51
C ALA A 452 -1.89 51.81 19.46
N GLN A 453 -2.22 51.58 20.73
CA GLN A 453 -1.30 51.11 21.77
C GLN A 453 -1.71 49.74 22.29
N GLN A 454 -0.72 48.98 22.75
CA GLN A 454 -0.98 47.72 23.43
C GLN A 454 -1.67 47.97 24.77
N ILE A 455 -2.70 47.19 25.05
CA ILE A 455 -3.37 47.11 26.35
C ILE A 455 -2.66 46.02 27.15
N GLY A 456 -2.16 46.38 28.33
CA GLY A 456 -1.59 45.40 29.25
C GLY A 456 -0.30 44.73 28.77
N GLU A 457 0.06 43.65 29.46
CA GLU A 457 1.16 42.76 29.06
C GLU A 457 0.63 41.69 28.08
N PRO A 458 1.51 41.06 27.27
CA PRO A 458 1.08 39.97 26.40
C PRO A 458 0.47 38.82 27.21
N LEU A 459 -0.68 38.31 26.78
CA LEU A 459 -1.29 37.14 27.38
C LEU A 459 -0.44 35.92 27.01
N THR A 460 0.15 35.30 28.03
CA THR A 460 1.08 34.18 27.90
C THR A 460 0.54 32.96 28.61
N GLY A 461 0.81 31.79 28.04
CA GLY A 461 0.37 30.52 28.61
C GLY A 461 0.43 29.38 27.59
N HIS A 462 0.13 29.66 26.33
CA HIS A 462 0.37 28.72 25.23
C HIS A 462 1.85 28.36 25.11
N THR A 463 2.13 27.14 24.66
CA THR A 463 3.50 26.61 24.51
C THR A 463 3.89 26.39 23.04
N SER A 464 3.09 26.94 22.13
CA SER A 464 3.32 26.93 20.68
C SER A 464 2.49 28.03 20.02
N SER A 465 2.61 28.18 18.70
CA SER A 465 1.92 29.20 17.89
C SER A 465 0.44 29.34 18.22
N VAL A 466 -0.06 30.57 18.30
CA VAL A 466 -1.50 30.86 18.43
C VAL A 466 -2.07 31.09 17.04
N ASN A 467 -2.91 30.16 16.57
CA ASN A 467 -3.43 30.14 15.20
C ASN A 467 -4.73 30.94 15.04
N SER A 468 -5.54 31.01 16.09
CA SER A 468 -6.85 31.63 16.02
C SER A 468 -7.21 32.29 17.34
N VAL A 469 -7.73 33.51 17.28
CA VAL A 469 -8.29 34.25 18.43
C VAL A 469 -9.68 34.76 18.08
N VAL A 470 -10.59 34.75 19.05
CA VAL A 470 -11.98 35.21 18.87
C VAL A 470 -12.53 35.77 20.19
N PHE A 471 -13.23 36.91 20.12
CA PHE A 471 -13.98 37.43 21.26
C PHE A 471 -15.33 36.72 21.37
N SER A 472 -15.83 36.57 22.60
CA SER A 472 -17.22 36.21 22.84
C SER A 472 -18.17 37.30 22.31
N PRO A 473 -19.43 36.97 22.00
CA PRO A 473 -20.40 37.96 21.49
C PRO A 473 -20.66 39.15 22.44
N ASP A 474 -20.51 38.95 23.74
CA ASP A 474 -20.59 40.00 24.77
C ASP A 474 -19.29 40.79 24.96
N GLY A 475 -18.17 40.31 24.41
CA GLY A 475 -16.84 40.92 24.50
C GLY A 475 -16.12 40.70 25.84
N GLU A 476 -16.71 39.96 26.79
CA GLU A 476 -16.12 39.76 28.12
C GLU A 476 -15.00 38.71 28.13
N MET A 477 -15.04 37.77 27.18
CA MET A 477 -14.05 36.70 27.03
C MET A 477 -13.33 36.77 25.69
N LEU A 478 -12.06 36.37 25.70
CA LEU A 478 -11.28 36.07 24.52
C LEU A 478 -10.91 34.59 24.55
N VAL A 479 -11.02 33.91 23.40
CA VAL A 479 -10.61 32.52 23.25
C VAL A 479 -9.48 32.42 22.25
N SER A 480 -8.51 31.55 22.52
CA SER A 480 -7.38 31.27 21.64
C SER A 480 -7.19 29.78 21.40
N GLY A 481 -6.96 29.40 20.15
CA GLY A 481 -6.55 28.05 19.73
C GLY A 481 -5.09 28.04 19.28
N SER A 482 -4.33 27.02 19.71
CA SER A 482 -2.88 26.94 19.49
C SER A 482 -2.42 25.62 18.88
N ASP A 483 -1.24 25.65 18.27
CA ASP A 483 -0.45 24.49 17.88
C ASP A 483 -0.09 23.55 19.03
N ASP A 484 -0.20 24.00 20.29
CA ASP A 484 -0.02 23.14 21.47
C ASP A 484 -1.20 22.18 21.71
N GLY A 485 -2.26 22.29 20.91
CA GLY A 485 -3.47 21.46 20.98
C GLY A 485 -4.45 21.88 22.06
N SER A 486 -4.17 22.98 22.78
CA SER A 486 -5.06 23.55 23.79
C SER A 486 -5.86 24.72 23.23
N ILE A 487 -7.00 24.96 23.89
CA ILE A 487 -7.78 26.17 23.76
C ILE A 487 -7.74 26.88 25.12
N ARG A 488 -7.50 28.18 25.14
CA ARG A 488 -7.48 28.97 26.38
C ARG A 488 -8.54 30.06 26.34
N LEU A 489 -9.18 30.25 27.49
CA LEU A 489 -10.16 31.32 27.73
C LEU A 489 -9.46 32.39 28.55
N TRP A 490 -9.68 33.65 28.19
CA TRP A 490 -9.08 34.81 28.83
C TRP A 490 -10.19 35.79 29.19
N ASP A 491 -10.19 36.24 30.43
CA ASP A 491 -11.05 37.34 30.86
C ASP A 491 -10.44 38.66 30.38
N VAL A 492 -11.20 39.41 29.57
CA VAL A 492 -10.70 40.61 28.88
C VAL A 492 -10.45 41.75 29.86
N ALA A 493 -11.26 41.85 30.93
CA ALA A 493 -11.16 42.93 31.90
C ALA A 493 -9.96 42.78 32.86
N THR A 494 -9.62 41.54 33.21
CA THR A 494 -8.53 41.21 34.12
C THR A 494 -7.23 40.83 33.42
N GLU A 495 -7.28 40.55 32.11
CA GLU A 495 -6.16 40.09 31.29
C GLU A 495 -5.56 38.77 31.82
N GLN A 496 -6.40 37.93 32.45
CA GLN A 496 -5.99 36.67 33.04
C GLN A 496 -6.70 35.50 32.38
N GLN A 497 -6.04 34.34 32.39
CA GLN A 497 -6.67 33.11 31.94
C GLN A 497 -7.83 32.76 32.86
N PHE A 498 -8.99 32.49 32.26
CA PHE A 498 -10.17 32.01 32.94
C PHE A 498 -10.23 30.47 32.86
N GLY A 499 -10.20 29.81 34.02
CA GLY A 499 -10.26 28.35 34.11
C GLY A 499 -9.00 27.63 33.61
N GLU A 500 -9.09 26.30 33.52
CA GLU A 500 -8.04 25.46 32.95
C GLU A 500 -8.12 25.45 31.41
N PRO A 501 -7.00 25.23 30.69
CA PRO A 501 -7.04 25.08 29.24
C PRO A 501 -7.98 23.95 28.83
N LEU A 502 -8.77 24.16 27.77
CA LEU A 502 -9.61 23.11 27.21
C LEU A 502 -8.72 22.15 26.43
N MET A 503 -8.66 20.92 26.92
CA MET A 503 -7.84 19.85 26.37
C MET A 503 -8.72 18.79 25.73
N GLY A 504 -8.38 18.37 24.51
CA GLY A 504 -9.08 17.27 23.83
C GLY A 504 -8.58 17.06 22.41
N HIS A 505 -8.23 18.13 21.70
CA HIS A 505 -7.53 18.00 20.42
C HIS A 505 -6.18 17.30 20.61
N THR A 506 -5.85 16.40 19.69
CA THR A 506 -4.59 15.63 19.74
C THR A 506 -3.51 16.24 18.84
N SER A 507 -3.79 17.43 18.29
CA SER A 507 -2.95 18.20 17.38
C SER A 507 -3.32 19.69 17.51
N SER A 508 -2.58 20.56 16.83
CA SER A 508 -2.92 21.97 16.60
C SER A 508 -4.41 22.26 16.48
N VAL A 509 -4.86 23.29 17.18
CA VAL A 509 -6.16 23.93 16.95
C VAL A 509 -5.94 25.06 15.95
N LEU A 510 -6.52 24.95 14.77
CA LEU A 510 -6.28 25.89 13.66
C LEU A 510 -7.34 26.99 13.59
N SER A 511 -8.53 26.77 14.13
CA SER A 511 -9.63 27.73 14.09
C SER A 511 -10.53 27.53 15.30
N VAL A 512 -11.01 28.63 15.88
CA VAL A 512 -12.03 28.66 16.92
C VAL A 512 -13.13 29.65 16.56
N ALA A 513 -14.38 29.36 16.93
CA ALA A 513 -15.52 30.24 16.69
C ALA A 513 -16.58 30.08 17.78
N PHE A 514 -17.13 31.20 18.27
CA PHE A 514 -18.29 31.18 19.15
C PHE A 514 -19.59 31.01 18.36
N SER A 515 -20.57 30.34 18.96
CA SER A 515 -21.96 30.45 18.57
C SER A 515 -22.47 31.88 18.83
N PRO A 516 -23.50 32.35 18.10
CA PRO A 516 -24.03 33.71 18.28
C PRO A 516 -24.58 34.01 19.68
N ASP A 517 -25.03 32.99 20.41
CA ASP A 517 -25.46 33.10 21.82
C ASP A 517 -24.31 33.12 22.82
N GLY A 518 -23.08 32.78 22.39
CA GLY A 518 -21.89 32.72 23.24
C GLY A 518 -21.78 31.48 24.12
N GLU A 519 -22.76 30.57 24.10
CA GLU A 519 -22.79 29.41 25.01
C GLU A 519 -21.93 28.25 24.51
N THR A 520 -21.72 28.16 23.19
CA THR A 520 -20.97 27.08 22.54
C THR A 520 -19.75 27.63 21.81
N LEU A 521 -18.61 26.96 21.98
CA LEU A 521 -17.41 27.18 21.19
C LEU A 521 -17.19 26.00 20.25
N ALA A 522 -16.94 26.27 18.96
CA ALA A 522 -16.45 25.28 18.01
C ALA A 522 -14.94 25.44 17.79
N SER A 523 -14.23 24.33 17.61
CA SER A 523 -12.81 24.33 17.29
C SER A 523 -12.47 23.32 16.19
N GLY A 524 -11.67 23.75 15.21
CA GLY A 524 -11.17 22.93 14.11
C GLY A 524 -9.75 22.43 14.39
N GLY A 525 -9.56 21.12 14.32
CA GLY A 525 -8.28 20.47 14.56
C GLY A 525 -7.45 20.27 13.30
N GLY A 526 -6.14 20.39 13.45
CA GLY A 526 -5.13 20.26 12.41
C GLY A 526 -4.95 18.80 11.98
N TYR A 527 -4.01 18.07 12.57
CA TYR A 527 -3.76 16.68 12.19
C TYR A 527 -4.74 15.68 12.79
N ASP A 528 -5.55 16.10 13.77
CA ASP A 528 -6.62 15.25 14.30
C ASP A 528 -7.90 15.29 13.44
N GLN A 529 -8.02 16.28 12.54
CA GLN A 529 -9.06 16.37 11.51
C GLN A 529 -10.48 16.44 12.09
N THR A 530 -10.60 16.80 13.37
CA THR A 530 -11.87 16.83 14.10
C THR A 530 -12.39 18.24 14.23
N ILE A 531 -13.70 18.37 14.36
CA ILE A 531 -14.31 19.57 14.95
C ILE A 531 -14.78 19.21 16.34
N ARG A 532 -14.50 20.03 17.34
CA ARG A 532 -14.98 19.83 18.71
C ARG A 532 -15.87 20.98 19.11
N LEU A 533 -16.86 20.65 19.93
CA LEU A 533 -17.78 21.60 20.53
C LEU A 533 -17.50 21.65 22.03
N TRP A 534 -17.54 22.84 22.60
CA TRP A 534 -17.26 23.08 24.01
C TRP A 534 -18.34 23.94 24.60
N ASP A 535 -18.76 23.59 25.81
CA ASP A 535 -19.62 24.39 26.65
C ASP A 535 -18.74 25.43 27.34
N VAL A 536 -19.02 26.71 27.11
CA VAL A 536 -18.16 27.82 27.50
C VAL A 536 -18.13 27.98 29.03
N ASP A 537 -19.27 27.80 29.70
CA ASP A 537 -19.41 27.94 31.15
C ASP A 537 -18.66 26.85 31.92
N THR A 538 -18.74 25.61 31.44
CA THR A 538 -18.17 24.45 32.14
C THR A 538 -16.77 24.09 31.65
N GLY A 539 -16.38 24.56 30.46
CA GLY A 539 -15.16 24.14 29.76
C GLY A 539 -15.17 22.66 29.36
N GLN A 540 -16.33 22.01 29.35
CA GLN A 540 -16.45 20.61 28.97
C GLN A 540 -16.74 20.47 27.48
N GLN A 541 -16.21 19.41 26.88
CA GLN A 541 -16.56 19.07 25.52
C GLN A 541 -18.02 18.62 25.44
N ILE A 542 -18.77 19.17 24.49
CA ILE A 542 -20.15 18.79 24.18
C ILE A 542 -20.12 17.61 23.21
N GLY A 543 -20.56 16.45 23.69
CA GLY A 543 -20.62 15.23 22.88
C GLY A 543 -19.25 14.73 22.39
N GLU A 544 -19.29 13.85 21.40
CA GLU A 544 -18.09 13.32 20.74
C GLU A 544 -17.59 14.31 19.67
N PRO A 545 -16.29 14.27 19.30
CA PRO A 545 -15.78 15.09 18.21
C PRO A 545 -16.55 14.82 16.91
N LEU A 546 -16.90 15.87 16.18
CA LEU A 546 -17.48 15.76 14.86
C LEU A 546 -16.39 15.32 13.89
N MET A 547 -16.56 14.10 13.39
CA MET A 547 -15.66 13.44 12.45
C MET A 547 -16.24 13.54 11.04
N GLY A 548 -15.38 13.54 10.03
CA GLY A 548 -15.82 13.48 8.63
C GLY A 548 -14.81 14.08 7.67
N HIS A 549 -14.06 15.09 8.12
CA HIS A 549 -12.92 15.60 7.36
C HIS A 549 -11.80 14.57 7.32
N THR A 550 -11.05 14.59 6.20
CA THR A 550 -9.93 13.65 5.94
C THR A 550 -8.58 14.35 5.88
N SER A 551 -8.57 15.63 6.25
CA SER A 551 -7.41 16.51 6.32
C SER A 551 -7.72 17.63 7.32
N SER A 552 -6.76 18.54 7.51
CA SER A 552 -6.85 19.58 8.53
C SER A 552 -8.05 20.49 8.37
N VAL A 553 -8.81 20.66 9.46
CA VAL A 553 -9.93 21.59 9.55
C VAL A 553 -9.36 22.98 9.77
N LYS A 554 -9.29 23.76 8.70
CA LYS A 554 -8.61 25.06 8.68
C LYS A 554 -9.51 26.21 9.14
N SER A 555 -10.82 26.03 9.08
CA SER A 555 -11.78 27.08 9.40
C SER A 555 -13.07 26.45 9.93
N VAL A 556 -13.62 27.05 10.99
CA VAL A 556 -14.97 26.78 11.50
C VAL A 556 -15.72 28.09 11.65
N ALA A 557 -17.03 28.11 11.34
CA ALA A 557 -17.87 29.30 11.46
C ALA A 557 -19.33 28.93 11.70
N PHE A 558 -19.97 29.56 12.69
CA PHE A 558 -21.41 29.46 12.88
C PHE A 558 -22.16 30.39 11.92
N SER A 559 -23.36 29.99 11.50
CA SER A 559 -24.31 30.88 10.85
C SER A 559 -24.81 31.95 11.84
N PRO A 560 -25.26 33.12 11.37
CA PRO A 560 -25.71 34.20 12.25
C PRO A 560 -26.90 33.83 13.15
N ASP A 561 -27.72 32.85 12.75
CA ASP A 561 -28.82 32.31 13.55
C ASP A 561 -28.39 31.19 14.50
N GLY A 562 -27.15 30.73 14.42
CA GLY A 562 -26.60 29.64 15.23
C GLY A 562 -27.05 28.24 14.80
N GLU A 563 -27.92 28.12 13.79
CA GLU A 563 -28.51 26.84 13.38
C GLU A 563 -27.58 25.97 12.53
N MET A 564 -26.48 26.53 12.01
CA MET A 564 -25.51 25.80 11.21
C MET A 564 -24.07 26.11 11.64
N LEU A 565 -23.23 25.09 11.58
CA LEU A 565 -21.78 25.19 11.69
C LEU A 565 -21.15 24.73 10.38
N ALA A 566 -20.43 25.63 9.72
CA ALA A 566 -19.63 25.33 8.55
C ALA A 566 -18.18 25.04 8.94
N SER A 567 -17.57 24.03 8.31
CA SER A 567 -16.16 23.72 8.47
C SER A 567 -15.49 23.54 7.11
N GLY A 568 -14.35 24.21 6.92
CA GLY A 568 -13.53 24.13 5.71
C GLY A 568 -12.23 23.37 5.99
N SER A 569 -11.88 22.43 5.10
CA SER A 569 -10.72 21.55 5.31
C SER A 569 -9.76 21.49 4.13
N GLY A 570 -8.51 21.11 4.42
CA GLY A 570 -7.49 20.78 3.43
C GLY A 570 -7.85 19.58 2.54
N ASP A 571 -8.92 18.85 2.84
CA ASP A 571 -9.48 17.80 1.98
C ASP A 571 -10.31 18.35 0.82
N ARG A 572 -10.37 19.68 0.70
CA ARG A 572 -11.06 20.44 -0.34
C ARG A 572 -12.58 20.30 -0.26
N THR A 573 -13.09 20.02 0.94
CA THR A 573 -14.53 19.98 1.22
C THR A 573 -14.92 21.04 2.24
N ILE A 574 -16.20 21.44 2.16
CA ILE A 574 -16.88 22.18 3.20
C ILE A 574 -17.95 21.25 3.77
N GLN A 575 -18.00 21.10 5.09
CA GLN A 575 -19.07 20.35 5.77
C GLN A 575 -19.97 21.33 6.50
N LEU A 576 -21.29 21.13 6.34
CA LEU A 576 -22.31 21.88 7.06
C LEU A 576 -22.95 20.96 8.08
N HIS A 577 -22.87 21.35 9.34
CA HIS A 577 -23.47 20.65 10.47
C HIS A 577 -24.70 21.44 10.89
N ASN A 578 -25.85 20.79 10.96
CA ASN A 578 -27.01 21.38 11.61
C ASN A 578 -26.69 21.46 13.11
N MET A 579 -26.98 22.58 13.75
CA MET A 579 -26.76 22.85 15.17
C MET A 579 -28.08 23.12 15.91
N ASP A 580 -29.22 23.14 15.20
CA ASP A 580 -30.55 23.26 15.81
C ASP A 580 -30.88 22.03 16.65
N ILE A 581 -30.99 22.26 17.96
CA ILE A 581 -31.39 21.27 18.96
C ILE A 581 -32.72 20.60 18.60
N LYS A 582 -33.69 21.31 18.00
CA LYS A 582 -34.98 20.70 17.61
C LYS A 582 -34.78 19.71 16.46
N SER A 583 -33.96 20.04 15.49
CA SER A 583 -33.55 19.15 14.41
C SER A 583 -32.81 17.92 14.96
N TRP A 584 -31.90 18.11 15.91
CA TRP A 584 -31.18 17.02 16.59
C TRP A 584 -32.12 16.13 17.40
N MET A 585 -33.06 16.70 18.13
CA MET A 585 -34.09 15.96 18.86
C MET A 585 -34.99 15.15 17.91
N ASN A 586 -35.35 15.71 16.76
CA ASN A 586 -36.14 15.00 15.75
C ASN A 586 -35.34 13.83 15.14
N ILE A 587 -34.07 14.05 14.76
CA ILE A 587 -33.20 12.99 14.23
C ILE A 587 -32.91 11.92 15.29
N ALA A 588 -32.62 12.34 16.53
CA ALA A 588 -32.45 11.45 17.65
C ALA A 588 -33.73 10.64 17.87
N CYS A 589 -34.91 11.27 17.75
CA CYS A 589 -36.17 10.58 17.89
C CYS A 589 -36.45 9.55 16.78
N GLU A 590 -36.14 9.88 15.53
CA GLU A 590 -36.28 8.96 14.40
C GLU A 590 -35.38 7.73 14.53
N ARG A 591 -34.22 7.88 15.17
CA ARG A 591 -33.21 6.80 15.31
C ARG A 591 -33.27 6.07 16.65
N ALA A 592 -33.83 6.69 17.68
CA ALA A 592 -33.84 6.12 19.03
C ALA A 592 -35.01 5.15 19.22
N ILE A 593 -34.69 4.01 19.85
CA ILE A 593 -35.67 3.00 20.29
C ILE A 593 -36.29 3.31 21.67
N ARG A 594 -35.86 4.41 22.32
CA ARG A 594 -36.34 4.92 23.61
C ARG A 594 -36.02 6.41 23.77
N ASN A 595 -36.64 7.09 24.73
CA ASN A 595 -36.20 8.42 25.17
C ASN A 595 -34.78 8.38 25.76
N PHE A 596 -34.01 9.45 25.59
CA PHE A 596 -32.73 9.61 26.28
C PHE A 596 -32.95 9.71 27.79
N ARG A 597 -32.03 9.16 28.58
CA ARG A 597 -32.04 9.34 30.05
C ARG A 597 -31.56 10.74 30.39
N LYS A 598 -31.92 11.26 31.57
CA LYS A 598 -31.41 12.58 32.06
C LYS A 598 -29.88 12.73 31.97
N GLY A 599 -29.11 11.67 32.23
CA GLY A 599 -27.65 11.70 32.10
C GLY A 599 -27.17 11.83 30.65
N GLU A 600 -27.82 11.12 29.73
CA GLU A 600 -27.55 11.23 28.28
C GLU A 600 -28.00 12.60 27.76
N TRP A 601 -29.17 13.07 28.18
CA TRP A 601 -29.67 14.41 27.86
C TRP A 601 -28.72 15.51 28.29
N LYS A 602 -28.23 15.46 29.54
CA LYS A 602 -27.28 16.45 30.05
C LYS A 602 -25.93 16.42 29.32
N ALA A 603 -25.53 15.28 28.77
CA ALA A 603 -24.28 15.15 28.01
C ALA A 603 -24.40 15.70 26.58
N PHE A 604 -25.56 15.57 25.94
CA PHE A 604 -25.78 16.04 24.56
C PHE A 604 -26.38 17.45 24.48
N PHE A 605 -27.12 17.86 25.51
CA PHE A 605 -27.81 19.15 25.61
C PHE A 605 -27.53 19.77 26.99
N PRO A 606 -26.29 20.20 27.26
CA PRO A 606 -25.99 20.96 28.47
C PRO A 606 -26.82 22.26 28.48
N GLY A 607 -27.22 22.74 29.66
CA GLY A 607 -28.08 23.93 29.82
C GLY A 607 -29.59 23.69 29.59
N GLU A 608 -29.98 22.71 28.76
CA GLU A 608 -31.38 22.47 28.41
C GLU A 608 -32.18 21.65 29.44
N CYS A 609 -33.41 22.09 29.73
CA CYS A 609 -34.36 21.34 30.55
C CYS A 609 -34.59 19.94 29.96
N TYR A 610 -34.52 18.88 30.78
CA TYR A 610 -34.87 17.54 30.34
C TYR A 610 -36.30 17.48 29.80
N ARG A 611 -36.43 16.98 28.58
CA ARG A 611 -37.70 16.68 27.92
C ARG A 611 -37.61 15.30 27.26
N SER A 612 -38.75 14.66 27.04
CA SER A 612 -38.78 13.41 26.27
C SER A 612 -38.29 13.67 24.85
N THR A 613 -37.22 13.00 24.42
CA THR A 613 -36.65 13.08 23.06
C THR A 613 -37.69 12.75 21.98
N CYS A 614 -38.59 11.81 22.27
CA CYS A 614 -39.69 11.35 21.43
C CYS A 614 -41.02 11.38 22.17
N SER A 615 -42.03 12.02 21.59
CA SER A 615 -43.41 11.97 22.12
C SER A 615 -44.06 10.58 22.00
N GLN A 616 -43.55 9.71 21.13
CA GLN A 616 -44.12 8.38 20.84
C GLN A 616 -43.67 7.28 21.82
N TRP A 617 -42.57 7.48 22.54
CA TRP A 617 -42.07 6.52 23.53
C TRP A 617 -42.55 6.92 24.92
N PRO A 618 -43.05 5.97 25.75
CA PRO A 618 -43.40 6.28 27.12
C PRO A 618 -42.17 6.77 27.89
N ALA A 619 -42.35 7.77 28.76
CA ALA A 619 -41.34 8.07 29.77
C ALA A 619 -41.21 6.81 30.65
N GLU A 620 -40.00 6.23 30.74
CA GLU A 620 -39.79 5.07 31.61
C GLU A 620 -40.04 5.48 33.07
N TYR A 621 -40.67 4.57 33.82
CA TYR A 621 -41.31 4.84 35.11
C TYR A 621 -40.34 5.35 36.21
N GLU A 622 -40.88 6.31 36.96
CA GLU A 622 -40.50 6.86 38.28
C GLU A 622 -39.40 7.97 38.31
N ASP A 623 -39.84 9.17 38.71
CA ASP A 623 -39.13 10.47 38.85
C ASP A 623 -38.86 11.36 37.61
N GLU A 624 -39.53 11.08 36.48
CA GLU A 624 -39.39 11.83 35.23
C GLU A 624 -40.59 12.74 34.89
N ARG A 625 -41.03 13.61 35.81
CA ARG A 625 -41.81 14.79 35.37
C ARG A 625 -40.85 15.80 34.73
N PRO A 626 -41.25 16.49 33.64
CA PRO A 626 -40.49 17.63 33.15
C PRO A 626 -40.40 18.66 34.27
N VAL A 627 -39.19 18.92 34.77
CA VAL A 627 -38.94 20.04 35.68
C VAL A 627 -38.73 21.27 34.81
N CYS A 628 -39.82 21.75 34.24
CA CYS A 628 -39.86 23.03 33.56
C CYS A 628 -41.27 23.57 33.85
N GLN A 629 -41.40 24.35 34.92
CA GLN A 629 -42.59 25.17 35.10
C GLN A 629 -42.55 26.25 34.01
N ALA A 630 -43.61 26.34 33.21
CA ALA A 630 -43.74 27.38 32.19
C ALA A 630 -43.58 28.77 32.82
N GLN A 631 -42.70 29.57 32.24
CA GLN A 631 -42.80 31.03 32.23
C GLN A 631 -43.06 31.48 30.80
#